data_AF-A0A7V9DY03-F1
#
_entry.id   AF-A0A7V9DY03-F1
#
_cell.length_a   1.000
_cell.length_b   1.000
_cell.length_c   1.000
_cell.angle_alpha   90.00
_cell.angle_beta   90.00
_cell.angle_gamma   90.00
#
_symmetry.space_group_name_H-M   'P 1'
#
loop_
_entity.id
_entity.type
_entity.pdbx_description
1 polymer ?
#
loop_
_entity_poly.entity_id
_entity_poly.type
_entity_poly.pdbx_seq_one_letter_code
_entity_poly.pdbx_strand_id
1 'polypeptide(L)'
;MPVPTLITELSTTAASNSPAGTENASTMDDYMRTLSAFIAAVRDGTKNLEAGSVAAPALARSGDANTGLYFPATDEVALAAGGVQGLKVTATAVTAPGTITATGLIKGNNAGSGLGSITVSAAAATGGAAGDVWFQKA
;
A
#
# COMPACT_ATOMS: atom_id res chain seq x y z
N MET A 1 -26.96 24.88 -11.23
CA MET A 1 -25.78 24.22 -11.83
C MET A 1 -26.25 23.39 -13.02
N PRO A 2 -25.48 23.33 -14.12
CA PRO A 2 -25.82 22.49 -15.26
C PRO A 2 -25.83 21.02 -14.86
N VAL A 3 -26.77 20.25 -15.43
CA VAL A 3 -26.80 18.79 -15.29
C VAL A 3 -25.62 18.20 -16.09
N PRO A 4 -24.82 17.30 -15.50
CA PRO A 4 -23.75 16.61 -16.22
C PRO A 4 -24.29 15.89 -17.46
N THR A 5 -23.65 16.14 -18.61
CA THR A 5 -23.97 15.51 -19.90
C THR A 5 -22.91 14.50 -20.33
N LEU A 6 -21.71 14.60 -19.78
CA LEU A 6 -20.61 13.67 -19.99
C LEU A 6 -20.21 13.00 -18.67
N ILE A 7 -19.76 11.75 -18.75
CA ILE A 7 -19.26 11.01 -17.60
C ILE A 7 -18.07 11.72 -16.93
N THR A 8 -17.31 12.52 -17.68
CA THR A 8 -16.17 13.32 -17.19
C THR A 8 -16.57 14.50 -16.31
N GLU A 9 -17.85 14.88 -16.31
CA GLU A 9 -18.38 16.00 -15.50
C GLU A 9 -18.86 15.53 -14.11
N LEU A 10 -18.77 14.22 -13.83
CA LEU A 10 -19.09 13.64 -12.53
C LEU A 10 -17.88 13.71 -11.57
N SER A 11 -18.13 14.13 -10.34
CA SER A 11 -17.22 14.11 -9.20
C SER A 11 -17.22 12.74 -8.50
N THR A 12 -16.07 12.36 -7.93
CA THR A 12 -15.96 11.19 -7.03
C THR A 12 -16.64 11.42 -5.68
N THR A 13 -16.96 12.67 -5.34
CA THR A 13 -17.71 13.02 -4.12
C THR A 13 -19.19 13.16 -4.44
N ALA A 14 -20.01 12.29 -3.83
CA ALA A 14 -21.46 12.26 -4.00
C ALA A 14 -22.10 13.66 -3.90
N ALA A 15 -21.86 14.39 -2.80
CA ALA A 15 -22.43 15.73 -2.55
C ALA A 15 -22.23 16.75 -3.69
N SER A 16 -21.26 16.55 -4.58
CA SER A 16 -20.95 17.46 -5.69
C SER A 16 -21.72 17.16 -6.99
N ASN A 17 -22.40 16.01 -7.11
CA ASN A 17 -23.05 15.56 -8.35
C ASN A 17 -24.53 15.99 -8.50
N SER A 18 -25.03 16.90 -7.66
CA SER A 18 -26.44 17.36 -7.68
C SER A 18 -26.59 18.79 -7.13
N PRO A 19 -27.66 19.54 -7.48
CA PRO A 19 -28.09 20.69 -6.69
C PRO A 19 -28.41 20.28 -5.24
N ALA A 20 -28.03 21.09 -4.26
CA ALA A 20 -28.38 20.86 -2.86
C ALA A 20 -29.86 21.24 -2.59
N GLY A 21 -30.66 20.28 -2.11
CA GLY A 21 -32.08 20.44 -1.76
C GLY A 21 -32.45 19.68 -0.49
N THR A 22 -33.41 20.18 0.27
CA THR A 22 -33.70 19.93 1.70
C THR A 22 -34.37 18.59 2.05
N GLU A 23 -34.36 17.60 1.16
CA GLU A 23 -35.12 16.37 1.35
C GLU A 23 -34.30 15.28 2.08
N ASN A 24 -34.97 14.53 2.94
CA ASN A 24 -34.40 13.49 3.81
C ASN A 24 -33.81 12.30 3.01
N ALA A 25 -32.77 11.67 3.55
CA ALA A 25 -31.82 10.78 2.85
C ALA A 25 -32.33 9.41 2.34
N SER A 26 -33.63 9.26 2.08
CA SER A 26 -34.26 8.02 1.58
C SER A 26 -34.89 8.14 0.19
N THR A 27 -34.78 9.31 -0.44
CA THR A 27 -35.36 9.61 -1.74
C THR A 27 -34.39 9.30 -2.89
N MET A 28 -34.93 9.03 -4.08
CA MET A 28 -34.19 8.59 -5.28
C MET A 28 -32.96 9.45 -5.61
N ASP A 29 -32.97 10.74 -5.29
CA ASP A 29 -31.89 11.67 -5.60
C ASP A 29 -30.58 11.35 -4.86
N ASP A 30 -30.66 10.83 -3.64
CA ASP A 30 -29.49 10.40 -2.85
C ASP A 30 -28.84 9.13 -3.44
N TYR A 31 -29.66 8.23 -3.98
CA TYR A 31 -29.19 7.07 -4.72
C TYR A 31 -28.51 7.46 -6.03
N MET A 32 -29.10 8.40 -6.79
CA MET A 32 -28.50 8.91 -8.03
C MET A 32 -27.17 9.62 -7.77
N ARG A 33 -27.08 10.34 -6.65
CA ARG A 33 -25.86 11.01 -6.19
C ARG A 33 -24.76 10.02 -5.80
N THR A 34 -25.14 8.92 -5.15
CA THR A 34 -24.21 7.85 -4.78
C THR A 34 -23.73 7.06 -6.00
N LEU A 35 -24.66 6.73 -6.91
CA LEU A 35 -24.34 6.01 -8.14
C LEU A 35 -23.43 6.82 -9.07
N SER A 36 -23.70 8.12 -9.24
CA SER A 36 -22.84 9.00 -10.05
C SER A 36 -21.42 9.13 -9.49
N ALA A 37 -21.28 9.22 -8.17
CA ALA A 37 -19.96 9.21 -7.52
C ALA A 37 -19.23 7.87 -7.66
N PHE A 38 -19.96 6.75 -7.56
CA PHE A 38 -19.40 5.43 -7.81
C PHE A 38 -18.91 5.27 -9.26
N ILE A 39 -19.69 5.75 -10.24
CA ILE A 39 -19.30 5.75 -11.65
C ILE A 39 -18.02 6.58 -11.85
N ALA A 40 -17.92 7.75 -11.23
CA ALA A 40 -16.72 8.59 -11.31
C ALA A 40 -15.50 7.90 -10.66
N ALA A 41 -15.67 7.24 -9.51
CA ALA A 41 -14.59 6.49 -8.86
C ALA A 41 -14.07 5.33 -9.73
N VAL A 42 -14.98 4.59 -10.37
CA VAL A 42 -14.63 3.51 -11.32
C VAL A 42 -13.93 4.06 -12.56
N ARG A 43 -14.43 5.17 -13.13
CA ARG A 43 -13.80 5.88 -14.27
C ARG A 43 -12.36 6.28 -13.96
N ASP A 44 -12.13 6.85 -12.77
CA ASP A 44 -10.82 7.33 -12.35
C ASP A 44 -9.91 6.20 -11.82
N GLY A 45 -10.37 4.95 -11.83
CA GLY A 45 -9.63 3.80 -11.32
C GLY A 45 -9.39 3.84 -9.80
N THR A 46 -10.05 4.76 -9.09
CA THR A 46 -9.93 4.90 -7.64
C THR A 46 -10.88 3.92 -6.96
N LYS A 47 -10.36 2.75 -6.59
CA LYS A 47 -11.09 1.79 -5.77
C LYS A 47 -10.66 1.95 -4.32
N ASN A 48 -11.57 2.38 -3.46
CA ASN A 48 -11.34 2.32 -2.01
C ASN A 48 -11.30 0.85 -1.61
N LEU A 49 -10.25 0.48 -0.89
CA LEU A 49 -10.04 -0.88 -0.40
C LEU A 49 -10.26 -0.86 1.10
N GLU A 50 -10.98 -1.85 1.60
CA GLU A 50 -10.96 -2.15 3.03
C GLU A 50 -9.53 -2.50 3.46
N ALA A 51 -9.23 -2.40 4.75
CA ALA A 51 -7.88 -2.66 5.26
C ALA A 51 -7.39 -4.09 4.96
N GLY A 52 -8.28 -5.08 5.02
CA GLY A 52 -7.93 -6.49 4.93
C GLY A 52 -7.13 -6.98 6.14
N SER A 53 -6.63 -8.21 6.05
CA SER A 53 -5.80 -8.84 7.09
C SER A 53 -4.72 -9.71 6.47
N VAL A 54 -3.80 -10.20 7.30
CA VAL A 54 -2.74 -11.12 6.84
C VAL A 54 -3.31 -12.41 6.23
N ALA A 55 -4.47 -12.90 6.70
CA ALA A 55 -5.11 -14.11 6.20
C ALA A 55 -6.08 -13.85 5.04
N ALA A 56 -6.53 -12.61 4.88
CA ALA A 56 -7.47 -12.17 3.85
C ALA A 56 -7.09 -10.76 3.37
N PRO A 57 -6.13 -10.63 2.45
CA PRO A 57 -5.63 -9.33 2.02
C PRO A 57 -6.68 -8.50 1.27
N ALA A 58 -6.54 -7.18 1.33
CA ALA A 58 -7.43 -6.23 0.64
C ALA A 58 -7.35 -6.33 -0.89
N LEU A 59 -6.14 -6.57 -1.40
CA LEU A 59 -5.88 -6.87 -2.80
C LEU A 59 -5.27 -8.25 -2.89
N ALA A 60 -6.07 -9.23 -3.29
CA ALA A 60 -5.62 -10.61 -3.48
C ALA A 60 -5.76 -11.05 -4.95
N ARG A 61 -4.94 -12.01 -5.36
CA ARG A 61 -5.05 -12.65 -6.68
C ARG A 61 -6.27 -13.56 -6.70
N SER A 62 -7.01 -13.57 -7.81
CA SER A 62 -8.11 -14.53 -8.00
C SER A 62 -7.61 -15.96 -7.86
N GLY A 63 -8.32 -16.77 -7.06
CA GLY A 63 -7.93 -18.14 -6.72
C GLY A 63 -6.89 -18.27 -5.61
N ASP A 64 -6.50 -17.17 -4.96
CA ASP A 64 -5.47 -17.15 -3.90
C ASP A 64 -5.79 -16.06 -2.87
N ALA A 65 -6.74 -16.39 -2.00
CA ALA A 65 -7.34 -15.43 -1.08
C ALA A 65 -6.43 -15.07 0.12
N ASN A 66 -5.27 -15.72 0.26
CA ASN A 66 -4.34 -15.50 1.37
C ASN A 66 -3.00 -14.90 0.92
N THR A 67 -2.91 -14.45 -0.34
CA THR A 67 -1.71 -13.82 -0.91
C THR A 67 -2.08 -12.47 -1.53
N GLY A 68 -1.46 -11.39 -1.07
CA GLY A 68 -1.87 -10.04 -1.47
C GLY A 68 -1.34 -8.89 -0.61
N LEU A 69 -1.87 -7.69 -0.86
CA LEU A 69 -1.59 -6.46 -0.10
C LEU A 69 -2.70 -6.19 0.92
N TYR A 70 -2.34 -5.76 2.13
CA TYR A 70 -3.26 -5.35 3.20
C TYR A 70 -2.69 -4.20 4.02
N PHE A 71 -3.54 -3.59 4.85
CA PHE A 71 -3.24 -2.41 5.67
C PHE A 71 -3.40 -2.78 7.15
N PRO A 72 -2.33 -3.21 7.85
CA PRO A 72 -2.43 -3.72 9.23
C PRO A 72 -2.84 -2.68 10.27
N ALA A 73 -2.56 -1.40 10.00
CA ALA A 73 -2.90 -0.26 10.82
C ALA A 73 -2.93 1.01 9.95
N THR A 74 -3.26 2.15 10.54
CA THR A 74 -3.11 3.46 9.89
C THR A 74 -1.64 3.68 9.51
N ASP A 75 -1.40 4.23 8.31
CA ASP A 75 -0.06 4.54 7.80
C ASP A 75 0.89 3.33 7.71
N GLU A 76 0.33 2.12 7.60
CA GLU A 76 1.09 0.89 7.35
C GLU A 76 0.53 0.14 6.12
N VAL A 77 1.44 -0.45 5.34
CA VAL A 77 1.11 -1.37 4.24
C VAL A 77 1.94 -2.63 4.35
N ALA A 78 1.32 -3.78 4.11
CA ALA A 78 1.97 -5.07 4.22
C ALA A 78 1.60 -6.02 3.09
N LEU A 79 2.53 -6.91 2.77
CA LEU A 79 2.36 -8.02 1.84
C LEU A 79 2.19 -9.31 2.63
N ALA A 80 1.14 -10.05 2.33
CA ALA A 80 0.92 -11.41 2.79
C ALA A 80 1.18 -12.41 1.66
N ALA A 81 1.78 -13.55 1.99
CA ALA A 81 1.87 -14.71 1.11
C ALA A 81 1.50 -15.97 1.90
N GLY A 82 0.53 -16.74 1.41
CA GLY A 82 0.06 -17.93 2.10
C GLY A 82 -0.47 -17.68 3.53
N GLY A 83 -0.96 -16.47 3.82
CA GLY A 83 -1.43 -16.09 5.15
C GLY A 83 -0.35 -15.61 6.12
N VAL A 84 0.88 -15.36 5.65
CA VAL A 84 2.01 -14.89 6.47
C VAL A 84 2.51 -13.54 5.97
N GLN A 85 2.82 -12.61 6.88
CA GLN A 85 3.39 -11.31 6.54
C GLN A 85 4.83 -11.48 6.00
N GLY A 86 5.03 -11.20 4.71
CA GLY A 86 6.35 -11.24 4.06
C GLY A 86 7.11 -9.91 4.12
N LEU A 87 6.38 -8.79 4.05
CA LEU A 87 6.95 -7.45 4.11
C LEU A 87 5.95 -6.51 4.78
N LYS A 88 6.44 -5.57 5.59
CA LYS A 88 5.67 -4.45 6.13
C LYS A 88 6.44 -3.16 5.96
N VAL A 89 5.76 -2.12 5.51
CA VAL A 89 6.26 -0.75 5.42
C VAL A 89 5.42 0.11 6.35
N THR A 90 6.11 0.91 7.16
CA THR A 90 5.53 1.95 8.01
C THR A 90 6.09 3.30 7.59
N ALA A 91 5.62 4.39 8.19
CA ALA A 91 6.17 5.73 7.94
C ALA A 91 7.69 5.86 8.19
N THR A 92 8.30 4.95 8.96
CA THR A 92 9.71 5.04 9.39
C THR A 92 10.55 3.81 9.08
N ALA A 93 9.95 2.68 8.70
CA ALA A 93 10.68 1.42 8.57
C ALA A 93 10.10 0.48 7.50
N VAL A 94 10.99 -0.39 7.01
CA VAL A 94 10.63 -1.58 6.24
C VAL A 94 11.07 -2.81 7.03
N THR A 95 10.14 -3.73 7.32
CA THR A 95 10.39 -4.96 8.07
C THR A 95 10.06 -6.17 7.21
N ALA A 96 10.99 -7.11 7.07
CA ALA A 96 10.76 -8.43 6.48
C ALA A 96 11.07 -9.50 7.54
N PRO A 97 10.09 -10.31 7.99
CA PRO A 97 10.32 -11.34 9.01
C PRO A 97 11.21 -12.51 8.54
N GLY A 98 11.35 -12.69 7.22
CA GLY A 98 12.17 -13.75 6.62
C GLY A 98 13.51 -13.26 6.07
N THR A 99 14.19 -14.12 5.31
CA THR A 99 15.45 -13.80 4.64
C THR A 99 15.24 -12.86 3.45
N ILE A 100 16.06 -11.82 3.35
CA ILE A 100 16.16 -10.97 2.15
C ILE A 100 17.43 -11.37 1.39
N THR A 101 17.28 -11.78 0.12
CA THR A 101 18.42 -12.00 -0.78
C THR A 101 18.60 -10.78 -1.67
N ALA A 102 19.74 -10.10 -1.56
CA ALA A 102 20.10 -8.99 -2.43
C ALA A 102 21.20 -9.42 -3.42
N THR A 103 21.00 -9.18 -4.70
CA THR A 103 22.00 -9.48 -5.76
C THR A 103 22.97 -8.32 -6.01
N GLY A 104 22.79 -7.19 -5.33
CA GLY A 104 23.62 -5.99 -5.44
C GLY A 104 24.00 -5.41 -4.08
N LEU A 105 24.67 -4.25 -4.11
CA LEU A 105 25.13 -3.57 -2.89
C LEU A 105 23.94 -3.06 -2.07
N ILE A 106 23.89 -3.44 -0.79
CA ILE A 106 23.03 -2.79 0.21
C ILE A 106 23.77 -1.54 0.70
N LYS A 107 23.14 -0.36 0.58
CA LYS A 107 23.68 0.91 1.09
C LYS A 107 22.75 1.43 2.19
N GLY A 108 23.30 1.76 3.37
CA GLY A 108 22.58 2.52 4.38
C GLY A 108 22.37 3.98 3.96
N ASN A 109 21.26 4.59 4.38
CA ASN A 109 20.91 5.98 4.03
C ASN A 109 21.57 6.96 5.02
N ASN A 110 22.81 7.39 4.76
CA ASN A 110 23.44 8.50 5.49
C ASN A 110 23.91 9.58 4.51
N ALA A 111 23.40 10.80 4.68
CA ALA A 111 23.86 11.98 3.97
C ALA A 111 25.22 12.41 4.52
N GLY A 112 26.30 12.00 3.84
CA GLY A 112 27.67 12.42 4.16
C GLY A 112 28.46 11.38 4.97
N SER A 113 29.62 10.99 4.41
CA SER A 113 30.70 10.20 5.02
C SER A 113 30.37 8.77 5.50
N GLY A 114 30.61 7.79 4.61
CA GLY A 114 31.22 6.50 4.95
C GLY A 114 30.40 5.53 5.80
N LEU A 115 29.66 4.63 5.14
CA LEU A 115 29.00 3.45 5.73
C LEU A 115 27.98 3.78 6.82
N GLY A 116 26.73 4.10 6.43
CA GLY A 116 25.60 3.88 7.35
C GLY A 116 25.58 2.41 7.76
N SER A 117 25.72 2.14 9.05
CA SER A 117 26.02 0.81 9.58
C SER A 117 24.91 -0.18 9.23
N ILE A 118 25.22 -1.12 8.33
CA ILE A 118 24.43 -2.34 8.19
C ILE A 118 24.80 -3.20 9.40
N THR A 119 23.93 -3.23 10.40
CA THR A 119 24.13 -4.04 11.59
C THR A 119 23.76 -5.49 11.28
N VAL A 120 24.74 -6.33 10.99
CA VAL A 120 24.57 -7.78 10.88
C VAL A 120 24.80 -8.39 12.27
N SER A 121 23.73 -8.84 12.95
CA SER A 121 23.83 -9.46 14.27
C SER A 121 24.31 -10.92 14.16
N ALA A 122 25.60 -11.12 14.44
CA ALA A 122 26.39 -12.30 14.87
C ALA A 122 26.07 -13.77 14.44
N ALA A 123 24.90 -14.14 13.90
CA ALA A 123 24.53 -15.55 13.65
C ALA A 123 24.64 -16.01 12.18
N ALA A 124 24.96 -15.14 11.21
CA ALA A 124 24.86 -15.46 9.78
C ALA A 124 26.18 -15.58 9.00
N ALA A 125 27.34 -15.29 9.60
CA ALA A 125 28.62 -15.33 8.91
C ALA A 125 29.40 -16.62 9.23
N THR A 126 28.88 -17.79 8.85
CA THR A 126 29.62 -19.07 8.95
C THR A 126 30.05 -19.65 7.61
N GLY A 127 29.96 -18.89 6.51
CA GLY A 127 30.21 -19.43 5.17
C GLY A 127 30.96 -18.55 4.17
N GLY A 128 31.57 -17.44 4.60
CA GLY A 128 32.30 -16.55 3.69
C GLY A 128 33.75 -16.99 3.46
N ALA A 129 34.18 -17.06 2.20
CA ALA A 129 35.59 -17.21 1.85
C ALA A 129 36.39 -15.97 2.28
N ALA A 130 37.72 -16.05 2.30
CA ALA A 130 38.58 -14.93 2.66
C ALA A 130 38.31 -13.71 1.75
N GLY A 131 37.59 -12.69 2.25
CA GLY A 131 37.29 -11.46 1.52
C GLY A 131 35.97 -10.75 1.85
N ASP A 132 35.05 -11.38 2.58
CA ASP A 132 33.65 -10.91 2.61
C ASP A 132 33.33 -9.70 3.52
N VAL A 133 34.30 -9.13 4.24
CA VAL A 133 34.12 -7.86 4.97
C VAL A 133 35.36 -6.97 4.81
N TRP A 134 35.32 -6.03 3.86
CA TRP A 134 36.37 -5.03 3.67
C TRP A 134 36.07 -3.77 4.50
N PHE A 135 36.81 -3.57 5.59
CA PHE A 135 36.94 -2.25 6.21
C PHE A 135 38.03 -1.48 5.48
N GLN A 136 37.66 -0.49 4.68
CA GLN A 136 38.66 0.39 4.06
C GLN A 136 39.29 1.26 5.15
N LYS A 137 40.62 1.21 5.26
CA LYS A 137 41.38 2.11 6.13
C LYS A 137 41.34 3.52 5.51
N ALA A 138 41.03 4.52 6.34
CA ALA A 138 41.12 5.93 5.95
C ALA A 138 42.54 6.31 5.51
#